data_AF-A0A3D1N1J4-F1
#
_entry.id   AF-A0A3D1N1J4-F1
#
_cell.length_a   1.000
_cell.length_b   1.000
_cell.length_c   1.000
_cell.angle_alpha   90.00
_cell.angle_beta   90.00
_cell.angle_gamma   90.00
#
_symmetry.space_group_name_H-M   'P 1'
#
loop_
_entity.id
_entity.type
_entity.pdbx_description
1 polymer ?
#
loop_
_entity_poly.entity_id
_entity_poly.type
_entity_poly.pdbx_seq_one_letter_code
_entity_poly.pdbx_strand_id
1 'polypeptide(L)'
;MKTQVKLESDADTLEKLICNYGPSKYTDIVWAMQWAGHLCRQEEFRRIPIAELIEKSMLDVISGKVSCEEIETACRKDQEIDDNLSTKREEPAAKKPAKSAKGKK
;
A
#
# COMPACT_ATOMS: atom_id res chain seq x y z
N MET A 1 38.61 -20.31 -18.49
CA MET A 1 37.80 -19.08 -18.52
C MET A 1 36.68 -19.26 -17.51
N LYS A 2 36.67 -18.49 -16.42
CA LYS A 2 35.60 -18.59 -15.40
C LYS A 2 34.42 -17.75 -15.88
N THR A 3 33.34 -18.40 -16.29
CA THR A 3 32.06 -17.75 -16.60
C THR A 3 31.55 -17.09 -15.31
N GLN A 4 31.67 -15.77 -15.21
CA GLN A 4 30.95 -15.01 -14.20
C GLN A 4 29.48 -14.98 -14.65
N VAL A 5 28.65 -15.82 -14.03
CA VAL A 5 27.19 -15.65 -14.08
C VAL A 5 26.92 -14.40 -13.27
N LYS A 6 26.77 -13.26 -13.95
CA LYS A 6 26.37 -12.01 -13.32
C LYS A 6 24.93 -12.22 -12.86
N LEU A 7 24.75 -12.51 -11.58
CA LEU A 7 23.45 -12.54 -10.94
C LEU A 7 22.95 -11.09 -10.96
N GLU A 8 22.25 -10.70 -12.03
CA GLU A 8 21.64 -9.38 -12.11
C GLU A 8 20.63 -9.28 -10.97
N SER A 9 20.79 -8.25 -10.13
CA SER A 9 19.83 -7.96 -9.09
C SER A 9 18.53 -7.46 -9.73
N ASP A 10 17.40 -7.65 -9.05
CA ASP A 10 16.14 -7.00 -9.42
C ASP A 10 16.32 -5.48 -9.56
N ALA A 11 17.23 -4.89 -8.78
CA ALA A 11 17.61 -3.48 -8.90
C ALA A 11 18.28 -3.14 -10.24
N ASP A 12 19.21 -3.98 -10.74
CA ASP A 12 19.87 -3.79 -12.04
C ASP A 12 18.85 -3.89 -13.19
N THR A 13 17.89 -4.80 -13.05
CA THR A 13 16.82 -5.00 -14.05
C THR A 13 15.89 -3.79 -14.07
N LEU A 14 15.48 -3.32 -12.89
CA LEU A 14 14.60 -2.18 -12.74
C LEU A 14 15.22 -0.89 -13.30
N GLU A 15 16.50 -0.64 -13.02
CA GLU A 15 17.23 0.52 -13.55
C GLU A 15 17.16 0.58 -15.08
N LYS A 16 17.46 -0.55 -15.75
CA LYS A 16 17.40 -0.65 -17.21
C LYS A 16 16.00 -0.45 -17.77
N LEU A 17 14.99 -0.99 -17.10
CA LEU A 17 13.60 -0.85 -17.53
C LEU A 17 13.16 0.61 -17.43
N ILE A 18 13.42 1.28 -16.30
CA ILE A 18 13.04 2.67 -16.07
C ILE A 18 13.68 3.61 -17.09
N CYS A 19 14.96 3.41 -17.43
CA CYS A 19 15.66 4.24 -18.42
C CYS A 19 15.02 4.17 -19.82
N ASN A 20 14.48 3.02 -20.21
CA ASN A 20 13.95 2.78 -21.56
C ASN A 20 12.43 2.88 -21.67
N TYR A 21 11.71 3.06 -20.55
CA TYR A 21 10.25 2.93 -20.49
C TYR A 21 9.45 4.03 -21.20
N GLY A 22 10.06 5.18 -21.47
CA GLY A 22 9.36 6.34 -22.07
C GLY A 22 8.63 7.23 -21.03
N PRO A 23 7.71 8.11 -21.46
CA PRO A 23 7.07 9.10 -20.59
C PRO A 23 5.94 8.54 -19.71
N SER A 24 5.33 7.41 -20.07
CA SER A 24 4.30 6.73 -19.26
C SER A 24 4.82 6.25 -17.90
N LYS A 25 6.15 6.13 -17.73
CA LYS A 25 6.79 5.70 -16.48
C LYS A 25 6.34 6.54 -15.28
N TYR A 26 6.07 7.83 -15.45
CA TYR A 26 5.69 8.69 -14.34
C TYR A 26 4.31 8.32 -13.79
N THR A 27 3.38 7.94 -14.67
CA THR A 27 2.08 7.40 -14.27
C THR A 27 2.24 6.05 -13.60
N ASP A 28 3.07 5.18 -14.16
CA ASP A 28 3.26 3.82 -13.65
C ASP A 28 4.02 3.78 -12.32
N ILE A 29 4.91 4.75 -12.06
CA ILE A 29 5.52 4.94 -10.74
C ILE A 29 4.45 5.29 -9.70
N VAL A 30 3.45 6.11 -10.03
CA VAL A 30 2.35 6.43 -9.10
C VAL A 30 1.53 5.17 -8.80
N TRP A 31 1.26 4.35 -9.82
CA TRP A 31 0.60 3.05 -9.62
C TRP A 31 1.43 2.09 -8.75
N ALA A 32 2.74 2.02 -8.98
CA ALA A 32 3.65 1.23 -8.15
C ALA A 32 3.67 1.66 -6.69
N MET A 33 3.59 2.97 -6.41
CA MET A 33 3.52 3.47 -5.02
C MET A 33 2.21 3.10 -4.33
N GLN A 34 1.08 3.18 -5.05
CA GLN A 34 -0.20 2.70 -4.54
C GLN A 34 -0.17 1.20 -4.26
N TRP A 35 0.44 0.43 -5.16
CA TRP A 35 0.64 -1.00 -4.98
C TRP A 35 1.53 -1.33 -3.77
N ALA A 36 2.62 -0.58 -3.56
CA ALA A 36 3.46 -0.74 -2.37
C ALA A 36 2.68 -0.43 -1.07
N GLY A 37 1.82 0.59 -1.10
CA GLY A 37 0.93 0.91 0.01
C GLY A 37 -0.02 -0.24 0.36
N HIS A 38 -0.60 -0.88 -0.66
CA HIS A 38 -1.43 -2.08 -0.49
C HIS A 38 -0.62 -3.24 0.11
N LEU A 39 0.54 -3.56 -0.48
CA LEU A 39 1.39 -4.65 -0.03
C LEU A 39 1.85 -4.49 1.43
N CYS A 40 2.10 -3.27 1.90
CA CYS A 40 2.46 -3.01 3.30
C CYS A 40 1.40 -3.47 4.32
N ARG A 41 0.14 -3.56 3.89
CA ARG A 41 -0.98 -4.01 4.74
C ARG A 41 -1.11 -5.54 4.78
N GLN A 42 -0.53 -6.23 3.81
CA GLN A 42 -0.56 -7.68 3.72
C GLN A 42 0.42 -8.30 4.72
N GLU A 43 -0.03 -9.32 5.46
CA GLU A 43 0.79 -9.94 6.52
C GLU A 43 2.11 -10.52 6.00
N GLU A 44 2.13 -10.99 4.74
CA GLU A 44 3.30 -11.54 4.09
C GLU A 44 4.44 -10.52 3.93
N PHE A 45 4.10 -9.25 3.69
CA PHE A 45 5.09 -8.20 3.41
C PHE A 45 5.33 -7.26 4.60
N ARG A 46 4.65 -7.47 5.73
CA ARG A 46 4.73 -6.60 6.93
C ARG A 46 6.13 -6.46 7.52
N ARG A 47 7.01 -7.44 7.29
CA ARG A 47 8.39 -7.46 7.80
C ARG A 47 9.42 -6.97 6.80
N ILE A 48 8.99 -6.68 5.57
CA ILE A 48 9.88 -6.26 4.49
C ILE A 48 10.08 -4.75 4.58
N PRO A 49 11.32 -4.24 4.45
CA PRO A 49 11.57 -2.81 4.42
C PRO A 49 10.81 -2.12 3.28
N ILE A 50 10.29 -0.92 3.55
CA ILE A 50 9.51 -0.17 2.55
C ILE A 50 10.28 0.08 1.25
N ALA A 51 11.61 0.23 1.32
CA ALA A 51 12.46 0.41 0.15
C ALA A 51 12.43 -0.82 -0.79
N GLU A 52 12.60 -2.02 -0.23
CA GLU A 52 12.54 -3.28 -0.98
C GLU A 52 11.14 -3.50 -1.57
N LEU A 53 10.12 -3.08 -0.82
CA LEU A 53 8.72 -3.18 -1.21
C LEU A 53 8.37 -2.23 -2.37
N ILE A 54 8.96 -1.03 -2.37
CA ILE A 54 8.87 -0.08 -3.48
C ILE A 54 9.58 -0.62 -4.73
N GLU A 55 10.80 -1.15 -4.60
CA GLU A 55 11.54 -1.76 -5.71
C GLU A 55 10.75 -2.90 -6.34
N LYS A 56 10.20 -3.78 -5.51
CA LYS A 56 9.32 -4.87 -5.95
C LYS A 56 8.08 -4.34 -6.66
N SER A 57 7.40 -3.35 -6.10
CA SER A 57 6.19 -2.80 -6.71
C SER A 57 6.47 -2.12 -8.05
N MET A 58 7.57 -1.37 -8.14
CA MET A 58 7.98 -0.77 -9.41
C MET A 58 8.25 -1.84 -10.45
N LEU A 59 8.93 -2.93 -10.09
CA LEU A 59 9.18 -4.04 -11.00
C LEU A 59 7.88 -4.74 -11.43
N ASP A 60 6.97 -5.03 -10.49
CA ASP A 60 5.70 -5.71 -10.79
C ASP A 60 4.83 -4.89 -11.78
N VAL A 61 4.79 -3.56 -11.64
CA VAL A 61 4.02 -2.67 -12.54
C VAL A 61 4.72 -2.48 -13.88
N ILE A 62 6.00 -2.15 -13.89
CA ILE A 62 6.78 -1.88 -15.11
C ILE A 62 6.94 -3.13 -15.97
N SER A 63 7.02 -4.32 -15.36
CA SER A 63 7.02 -5.59 -16.09
C SER A 63 5.64 -6.01 -16.61
N GLY A 64 4.58 -5.28 -16.25
CA GLY A 64 3.21 -5.61 -16.61
C GLY A 64 2.65 -6.85 -15.88
N LYS A 65 3.30 -7.28 -14.80
CA LYS A 65 2.84 -8.39 -13.97
C LYS A 65 1.60 -8.03 -13.15
N VAL A 66 1.43 -6.75 -12.84
CA VAL A 66 0.24 -6.21 -12.20
C VAL A 66 -0.30 -5.07 -13.06
N SER A 67 -1.59 -5.13 -13.40
CA SER A 67 -2.28 -4.10 -14.17
C SER A 67 -2.81 -2.97 -13.29
N CYS A 68 -3.05 -1.80 -13.87
CA CYS A 68 -3.63 -0.66 -13.15
C CYS A 68 -5.02 -0.99 -12.55
N GLU A 69 -5.81 -1.82 -13.23
CA GLU A 69 -7.15 -2.24 -12.75
C GLU A 69 -7.06 -3.11 -11.48
N GLU A 70 -6.05 -3.97 -11.41
CA GLU A 70 -5.79 -4.77 -10.21
C GLU A 70 -5.38 -3.89 -9.02
N ILE A 71 -4.53 -2.88 -9.27
CA ILE A 71 -4.08 -1.93 -8.24
C ILE A 71 -5.26 -1.09 -7.75
N GLU A 72 -6.08 -0.57 -8.66
CA GLU A 72 -7.26 0.22 -8.30
C GLU A 72 -8.23 -0.62 -7.45
N THR A 73 -8.48 -1.87 -7.83
CA THR A 73 -9.33 -2.79 -7.07
C THR A 73 -8.78 -3.06 -5.67
N ALA A 74 -7.46 -3.26 -5.56
CA ALA A 74 -6.79 -3.49 -4.29
C ALA A 74 -6.86 -2.27 -3.36
N CYS A 75 -6.53 -1.08 -3.89
CA CYS A 75 -6.58 0.16 -3.13
C CYS A 75 -8.01 0.53 -2.70
N ARG A 76 -9.01 0.25 -3.54
CA ARG A 76 -10.42 0.48 -3.18
C ARG A 76 -10.84 -0.38 -1.99
N LYS A 77 -10.45 -1.66 -1.96
CA LYS A 77 -10.72 -2.55 -0.82
C LYS A 77 -10.05 -2.04 0.45
N ASP A 78 -8.82 -1.54 0.34
CA ASP A 78 -8.11 -0.97 1.49
C ASP A 78 -8.84 0.28 2.03
N GLN A 79 -9.34 1.14 1.13
CA GLN A 79 -10.12 2.31 1.52
C GLN A 79 -11.44 1.92 2.21
N GLU A 80 -12.14 0.91 1.69
CA GLU A 80 -13.38 0.41 2.32
C GLU A 80 -13.11 -0.13 3.73
N ILE A 81 -11.96 -0.74 3.98
CA ILE A 81 -11.55 -1.20 5.32
C ILE A 81 -11.32 -0.01 6.25
N ASP A 82 -10.60 1.02 5.79
CA ASP A 82 -10.32 2.23 6.56
C ASP A 82 -11.61 3.00 6.90
N ASP A 83 -12.52 3.14 5.93
CA ASP A 83 -13.82 3.80 6.10
C ASP A 83 -14.69 3.06 7.14
N ASN A 84 -14.73 1.73 7.07
CA ASN A 84 -15.46 0.90 8.04
C ASN A 84 -14.88 0.97 9.46
N LEU A 85 -13.56 1.11 9.59
CA LEU A 85 -12.90 1.32 10.88
C LEU A 85 -13.16 2.72 11.45
N SER A 86 -13.20 3.75 10.59
CA SER A 86 -13.50 5.12 10.98
C SER A 86 -14.94 5.27 11.47
N THR A 87 -15.91 4.69 10.74
CA THR A 87 -17.34 4.78 11.07
C THR A 87 -17.68 4.10 12.40
N LYS A 88 -16.92 3.09 12.84
CA LYS A 88 -17.08 2.45 14.15
C LYS A 88 -16.58 3.29 15.34
N ARG A 89 -15.82 4.37 15.09
CA ARG A 89 -15.23 5.21 16.14
C ARG A 89 -16.13 6.38 16.56
N GLU A 90 -17.23 6.62 15.84
CA GLU A 90 -18.18 7.72 16.09
C GLU A 90 -19.41 7.33 16.93
N GLU A 91 -19.30 6.38 17.86
CA GLU A 91 -20.24 6.32 19.00
C GLU A 91 -19.65 7.07 20.20
N PRO A 92 -19.95 8.38 20.38
CA PRO A 92 -19.62 9.06 21.61
C PRO A 92 -20.43 8.45 22.75
N ALA A 93 -19.67 7.93 23.72
CA ALA A 93 -20.08 7.49 25.04
C ALA A 93 -21.36 8.17 25.55
N ALA A 94 -22.32 7.31 25.89
CA ALA A 94 -23.52 7.57 26.68
C ALA A 94 -23.45 8.84 27.54
N LYS A 95 -24.26 9.85 27.17
CA LYS A 95 -24.68 10.91 28.07
C LYS A 95 -25.35 10.26 29.30
N LYS A 96 -24.63 10.17 30.42
CA LYS A 96 -25.20 9.79 31.72
C LYS A 96 -26.38 10.75 32.04
N PRO A 97 -27.58 10.23 32.39
CA PRO A 97 -28.68 11.09 32.81
C PRO A 97 -28.39 11.61 34.23
N ALA A 98 -28.28 12.93 34.39
CA ALA A 98 -28.24 13.57 35.68
C ALA A 98 -29.62 13.48 36.36
N LYS A 99 -29.88 12.39 37.09
CA LYS A 99 -30.92 12.34 38.13
C LYS A 99 -30.32 12.82 39.44
N SER A 100 -30.53 14.10 39.78
CA SER A 100 -30.37 14.60 41.14
C SER A 100 -31.75 14.86 41.71
N ALA A 101 -32.31 13.84 42.37
CA ALA A 101 -33.50 13.97 43.19
C ALA A 101 -33.11 14.54 44.57
N LYS A 102 -33.74 15.67 44.92
CA LYS A 102 -34.36 15.99 46.22
C LYS A 102 -33.62 15.55 47.50
N GLY A 103 -32.98 16.52 48.17
CA GLY A 103 -32.41 16.37 49.52
C GLY A 103 -32.77 17.54 50.44
N LYS A 104 -33.90 17.38 51.12
CA LYS A 104 -34.35 17.91 52.43
C LYS A 104 -33.32 18.73 53.25
N LYS A 105 -33.63 19.99 53.58
CA LYS A 105 -33.62 20.49 54.96
C LYS A 105 -34.50 21.73 55.09
#